data_AF-A0A142YIR9-F1
#
_entry.id   AF-A0A142YIR9-F1
#
_cell.length_a   1.000
_cell.length_b   1.000
_cell.length_c   1.000
_cell.angle_alpha   90.00
_cell.angle_beta   90.00
_cell.angle_gamma   90.00
#
_symmetry.space_group_name_H-M   'P 1'
#
loop_
_entity.id
_entity.type
_entity.pdbx_description
1 polymer ?
#
loop_
_entity_poly.entity_id
_entity_poly.type
_entity_poly.pdbx_seq_one_letter_code
_entity_poly.pdbx_strand_id
1 'polypeptide(L)'
;MNRSQMRRPWIARASATLCLVGLLASPATAAEPVGIWKLVVLAFGADDFAIVDLHRQDDKPRGVVIDGRKQLLEGAQIEGVDLQDGRAAFTLKGSVMTIKFSGSEAKEGPFAGQIVGTVLIQNESYPASLEKTREEKLAPAKPNAFVQDFLKAARQEDMGKKVDDLRALLAKNPGVPANQIIYSELLGNAEAAKLPPAEVDRLIANWRREAEPFGQVWVDEVGMKAFKAIAGSKPFAETALKLGQELDKGLAADASTDAKAVLVKLLATAARNAGKADLAADAEGRAAKLDAQLDAEYHEKVPPFKPTPYEGRKKPGATQPVVLELFTGAQCPPCVAADVAFDALLKTYKPTDFIGLQYHLHIPGPDPLTNADAVARQGYYGDEVRGTPSTFFNGRSDGAGGGPMAASENKYNEYRGLIDEMLEQSGKTEVALDAKREGEEITIVASANSPTPAAKADAKDVKDAKSSLRLRLALTEESVRYVGGNKLRFHHHVVRALPGGAEGTELVDGKGKVELKVNLVELREKLNTYVSEYAKERPFPAATPEIALKNLSVVAFVQDDLDKAILGAVSVPVAEATP
;
A
#
# COMPACT_ATOMS: atom_id res chain seq x y z
N MET A 1 -55.45 17.99 87.32
CA MET A 1 -55.10 16.95 88.31
C MET A 1 -53.61 16.66 88.15
N ASN A 2 -52.79 17.30 88.99
CA ASN A 2 -52.01 16.71 90.10
C ASN A 2 -50.76 15.93 89.63
N ARG A 3 -49.58 16.58 89.73
CA ARG A 3 -48.47 16.33 90.71
C ARG A 3 -47.52 15.24 90.21
N SER A 4 -46.19 15.31 90.27
CA SER A 4 -45.24 16.04 91.12
C SER A 4 -43.82 15.90 90.51
N GLN A 5 -43.06 16.98 90.35
CA GLN A 5 -41.79 17.31 91.06
C GLN A 5 -40.68 16.22 91.06
N MET A 6 -39.46 16.52 90.58
CA MET A 6 -38.37 17.14 91.36
C MET A 6 -36.99 17.19 90.62
N ARG A 7 -36.39 18.39 90.62
CA ARG A 7 -34.97 18.78 90.89
C ARG A 7 -33.76 18.28 90.04
N ARG A 8 -32.97 19.30 89.62
CA ARG A 8 -31.57 19.44 89.13
C ARG A 8 -30.50 18.65 89.95
N PRO A 9 -29.18 18.55 89.61
CA PRO A 9 -28.35 19.37 88.68
C PRO A 9 -27.21 18.64 87.87
N TRP A 10 -26.50 19.46 87.08
CA TRP A 10 -25.16 19.37 86.48
C TRP A 10 -24.24 18.19 86.84
N ILE A 11 -23.74 17.49 85.80
CA ILE A 11 -22.35 16.99 85.71
C ILE A 11 -21.88 17.16 84.26
N ALA A 12 -20.84 17.98 84.07
CA ALA A 12 -20.08 18.06 82.83
C ALA A 12 -19.29 16.76 82.62
N ARG A 13 -19.46 16.11 81.46
CA ARG A 13 -18.56 15.06 80.98
C ARG A 13 -17.86 15.58 79.72
N ALA A 14 -16.60 15.99 79.92
CA ALA A 14 -15.65 16.18 78.84
C ALA A 14 -15.45 14.84 78.13
N SER A 15 -15.84 14.78 76.85
CA SER A 15 -15.45 13.69 75.96
C SER A 15 -14.27 14.20 75.14
N ALA A 16 -13.10 13.59 75.36
CA ALA A 16 -11.90 13.87 74.60
C ALA A 16 -12.08 13.34 73.17
N THR A 17 -12.27 14.23 72.21
CA THR A 17 -12.18 13.90 70.78
C THR A 17 -10.70 13.82 70.41
N LEU A 18 -10.23 12.60 70.18
CA LEU A 18 -8.92 12.32 69.62
C LEU A 18 -8.95 12.73 68.13
N CYS A 19 -8.38 13.87 67.78
CA CYS A 19 -8.14 14.26 66.38
C CYS A 19 -7.01 13.39 65.81
N LEU A 20 -7.37 12.30 65.12
CA LEU A 20 -6.44 11.60 64.24
C LEU A 20 -6.33 12.41 62.94
N VAL A 21 -5.33 13.30 62.86
CA VAL A 21 -4.92 13.91 61.59
C VAL A 21 -4.17 12.84 60.80
N GLY A 22 -4.90 12.08 59.99
CA GLY A 22 -4.31 11.26 58.94
C GLY A 22 -3.76 12.17 57.85
N LEU A 23 -2.44 12.30 57.78
CA LEU A 23 -1.74 12.80 56.61
C LEU A 23 -2.06 11.87 55.42
N LEU A 24 -3.06 12.23 54.62
CA LEU A 24 -3.19 11.70 53.26
C LEU A 24 -2.04 12.31 52.45
N ALA A 25 -0.92 11.59 52.39
CA ALA A 25 0.11 11.89 51.41
C ALA A 25 -0.53 11.74 50.02
N SER A 26 -0.53 12.80 49.22
CA SER A 26 -0.80 12.71 47.79
C SER A 26 0.08 11.60 47.21
N PRO A 27 -0.44 10.69 46.36
CA PRO A 27 0.40 9.71 45.71
C PRO A 27 1.55 10.44 45.01
N ALA A 28 2.79 10.06 45.31
CA ALA A 28 3.96 10.66 44.69
C ALA A 28 3.82 10.51 43.16
N THR A 29 3.72 11.64 42.46
CA THR A 29 3.74 11.68 41.00
C THR A 29 5.07 11.11 40.53
N ALA A 30 5.04 10.21 39.54
CA ALA A 30 6.26 9.64 38.98
C ALA A 30 7.14 10.77 38.40
N ALA A 31 8.46 10.65 38.55
CA ALA A 31 9.37 11.66 38.04
C ALA A 31 9.21 11.80 36.51
N GLU A 32 9.17 13.04 36.03
CA GLU A 32 9.08 13.26 34.59
C GLU A 32 10.35 12.80 33.87
N PRO A 33 10.23 12.27 32.65
CA PRO A 33 11.37 11.74 31.90
C PRO A 33 12.23 12.83 31.23
N VAL A 34 12.69 13.79 32.03
CA VAL A 34 13.60 14.87 31.60
C VAL A 34 15.05 14.39 31.62
N GLY A 35 15.81 14.79 30.60
CA GLY A 35 17.24 14.53 30.45
C GLY A 35 17.61 14.01 29.06
N ILE A 36 18.85 13.53 28.95
CA ILE A 36 19.39 12.96 27.72
C ILE A 36 19.10 11.46 27.69
N TRP A 37 18.46 11.04 26.61
CA TRP A 37 17.99 9.69 26.36
C TRP A 37 18.49 9.18 25.03
N LYS A 38 18.83 7.90 24.99
CA LYS A 38 19.15 7.16 23.78
C LYS A 38 17.94 6.33 23.38
N LEU A 39 17.40 6.58 22.19
CA LEU A 39 16.33 5.78 21.60
C LEU A 39 16.91 4.50 20.99
N VAL A 40 16.53 3.37 21.57
CA VAL A 40 16.95 2.03 21.14
C VAL A 40 15.75 1.33 20.54
N VAL A 41 15.84 0.96 19.26
CA VAL A 41 14.82 0.14 18.59
C VAL A 41 15.22 -1.32 18.76
N LEU A 42 14.30 -2.15 19.26
CA LEU A 42 14.55 -3.51 19.72
C LEU A 42 14.07 -4.57 18.70
N ALA A 43 13.75 -4.15 17.48
CA ALA A 43 13.10 -4.95 16.44
C ALA A 43 13.92 -6.16 15.98
N PHE A 44 15.23 -5.96 15.78
CA PHE A 44 16.16 -6.96 15.26
C PHE A 44 17.33 -7.20 16.21
N GLY A 45 17.30 -6.59 17.39
CA GLY A 45 18.37 -6.47 18.38
C GLY A 45 18.37 -5.04 18.92
N ALA A 46 19.33 -4.69 19.78
CA ALA A 46 19.43 -3.34 20.34
C ALA A 46 20.17 -2.40 19.38
N ASP A 47 19.42 -1.69 18.53
CA ASP A 47 19.95 -0.71 17.60
C ASP A 47 19.72 0.71 18.13
N ASP A 48 20.80 1.46 18.33
CA ASP A 48 20.74 2.86 18.76
C ASP A 48 20.38 3.76 17.55
N PHE A 49 19.21 4.40 17.60
CA PHE A 49 18.67 5.20 16.49
C PHE A 49 18.91 6.70 16.64
N ALA A 50 18.76 7.23 17.85
CA ALA A 50 18.90 8.65 18.13
C ALA A 50 19.30 8.90 19.59
N ILE A 51 19.94 10.03 19.83
CA ILE A 51 20.12 10.62 21.17
C ILE A 51 19.28 11.89 21.20
N VAL A 52 18.39 11.99 22.17
CA VAL A 52 17.46 13.11 22.35
C VAL A 52 17.65 13.71 23.73
N ASP A 53 17.60 15.03 23.82
CA ASP A 53 17.42 15.74 25.08
C ASP A 53 15.94 16.11 25.23
N LEU A 54 15.29 15.63 26.27
CA LEU A 54 13.90 15.92 26.60
C LEU A 54 13.88 16.83 27.83
N HIS A 55 13.26 18.01 27.74
CA HIS A 55 13.26 18.98 28.84
C HIS A 55 11.98 19.82 28.86
N ARG A 56 11.82 20.67 29.87
CA ARG A 56 10.79 21.71 29.90
C ARG A 56 11.38 23.08 29.57
N GLN A 57 10.67 23.83 28.74
CA GLN A 57 10.93 25.23 28.46
C GLN A 57 9.62 25.99 28.62
N ASP A 58 9.59 27.00 29.50
CA ASP A 58 8.37 27.75 29.86
C ASP A 58 7.22 26.81 30.28
N ASP A 59 7.54 25.83 31.14
CA ASP A 59 6.66 24.75 31.61
C ASP A 59 6.08 23.84 30.51
N LYS A 60 6.49 23.99 29.25
CA LYS A 60 6.05 23.12 28.14
C LYS A 60 7.09 22.04 27.84
N PRO A 61 6.68 20.79 27.60
CA PRO A 61 7.58 19.74 27.15
C PRO A 61 8.20 20.10 25.79
N ARG A 62 9.51 19.95 25.70
CA ARG A 62 10.35 20.21 24.53
C ARG A 62 11.40 19.11 24.40
N GLY A 63 12.02 19.06 23.23
CA GLY A 63 13.23 18.29 23.08
C GLY A 63 14.08 18.79 21.93
N VAL A 64 15.28 18.22 21.85
CA VAL A 64 16.23 18.43 20.75
C VAL A 64 16.85 17.08 20.40
N VAL A 65 17.09 16.84 19.10
CA VAL A 65 17.90 15.70 18.66
C VAL A 65 19.38 16.08 18.78
N ILE A 66 20.12 15.39 19.63
CA ILE A 66 21.56 15.59 19.82
C ILE A 66 22.33 14.89 18.70
N ASP A 67 21.99 13.63 18.42
CA ASP A 67 22.56 12.86 17.32
C ASP A 67 21.54 11.88 16.77
N GLY A 68 21.66 11.57 15.48
CA GLY A 68 20.73 10.72 14.76
C GLY A 68 21.47 9.79 13.80
N ARG A 69 20.91 8.60 13.58
CA ARG A 69 21.49 7.63 12.65
C ARG A 69 21.67 8.27 11.26
N LYS A 70 22.91 8.33 10.78
CA LYS A 70 23.24 8.87 9.44
C LYS A 70 22.36 8.24 8.36
N GLN A 71 22.01 9.03 7.34
CA GLN A 71 21.13 8.65 6.22
C GLN A 71 19.66 8.36 6.58
N LEU A 72 19.30 8.23 7.86
CA LEU A 72 17.90 8.03 8.29
C LEU A 72 17.36 9.26 9.02
N LEU A 73 18.11 9.72 10.03
CA LEU A 73 17.74 10.77 10.97
C LEU A 73 18.78 11.90 11.02
N GLU A 74 19.58 12.05 9.97
CA GLU A 74 20.53 13.15 9.86
C GLU A 74 19.78 14.49 9.81
N GLY A 75 20.12 15.41 10.72
CA GLY A 75 19.42 16.69 10.86
C GLY A 75 17.96 16.56 11.33
N ALA A 76 17.58 15.43 11.94
CA ALA A 76 16.21 15.22 12.36
C ALA A 76 15.74 16.24 13.41
N GLN A 77 14.46 16.60 13.32
CA GLN A 77 13.79 17.46 14.30
C GLN A 77 12.88 16.64 15.20
N ILE A 78 12.67 17.09 16.44
CA ILE A 78 11.73 16.48 17.36
C ILE A 78 10.50 17.39 17.53
N GLU A 79 9.33 16.78 17.45
CA GLU A 79 8.03 17.45 17.52
C GLU A 79 7.08 16.69 18.45
N GLY A 80 6.03 17.38 18.92
CA GLY A 80 4.94 16.75 19.67
C GLY A 80 5.40 16.05 20.95
N VAL A 81 6.36 16.64 21.66
CA VAL A 81 6.89 16.08 22.91
C VAL A 81 5.83 16.15 24.00
N ASP A 82 5.57 15.02 24.65
CA ASP A 82 4.72 14.90 25.82
C ASP A 82 5.47 14.12 26.92
N LEU A 83 5.53 14.71 28.13
CA LEU A 83 6.28 14.20 29.28
C LEU A 83 5.38 14.29 30.51
N GLN A 84 4.79 13.16 30.92
CA GLN A 84 3.83 13.12 32.03
C GLN A 84 3.89 11.76 32.73
N ASP A 85 3.92 11.76 34.07
CA ASP A 85 3.80 10.55 34.91
C ASP A 85 4.72 9.38 34.49
N GLY A 86 6.00 9.66 34.25
CA GLY A 86 6.97 8.66 33.79
C GLY A 86 6.76 8.20 32.35
N ARG A 87 5.90 8.87 31.58
CA ARG A 87 5.68 8.60 30.15
C ARG A 87 6.37 9.62 29.29
N ALA A 88 6.88 9.15 28.15
CA ALA A 88 7.40 10.00 27.08
C ALA A 88 6.74 9.63 25.76
N ALA A 89 6.32 10.63 25.00
CA ALA A 89 5.94 10.50 23.60
C ALA A 89 6.52 11.65 22.79
N PHE A 90 6.95 11.38 21.56
CA PHE A 90 7.47 12.39 20.63
C PHE A 90 7.55 11.83 19.20
N THR A 91 7.71 12.74 18.23
CA THR A 91 7.97 12.41 16.83
C THR A 91 9.33 12.92 16.39
N LEU A 92 10.14 12.06 15.77
CA LEU A 92 11.37 12.43 15.07
C LEU A 92 11.09 12.52 13.57
N LYS A 93 11.38 13.67 12.96
CA LYS A 93 11.29 13.88 11.50
C LYS A 93 12.69 13.97 10.92
N GLY A 94 13.14 12.90 10.27
CA GLY A 94 14.39 12.86 9.51
C GLY A 94 14.18 13.16 8.02
N SER A 95 15.27 13.14 7.27
CA SER A 95 15.28 13.39 5.82
C SER A 95 14.61 12.28 5.01
N VAL A 96 14.63 11.03 5.51
CA VAL A 96 14.11 9.84 4.80
C VAL A 96 12.91 9.22 5.51
N MET A 97 12.77 9.40 6.82
CA MET A 97 11.71 8.77 7.60
C MET A 97 11.23 9.61 8.78
N THR A 98 10.00 9.32 9.20
CA THR A 98 9.42 9.82 10.44
C THR A 98 9.27 8.66 11.42
N ILE A 99 9.67 8.87 12.68
CA ILE A 99 9.55 7.89 13.77
C ILE A 99 8.69 8.51 14.86
N LYS A 100 7.67 7.79 15.34
CA LYS A 100 6.88 8.22 16.51
C LYS A 100 7.15 7.28 17.68
N PHE A 101 7.65 7.78 18.79
CA PHE A 101 7.86 7.01 20.01
C PHE A 101 6.73 7.30 21.01
N SER A 102 6.29 6.27 21.73
CA SER A 102 5.50 6.39 22.94
C SER A 102 5.83 5.26 23.90
N GLY A 103 6.07 5.58 25.16
CA GLY A 103 6.42 4.60 26.18
C GLY A 103 6.19 5.09 27.61
N SER A 104 6.34 4.17 28.56
CA SER A 104 6.22 4.41 30.00
C SER A 104 7.41 3.82 30.74
N GLU A 105 7.77 4.41 31.88
CA GLU A 105 8.84 3.90 32.73
C GLU A 105 8.54 2.46 33.18
N ALA A 106 9.46 1.54 32.88
CA ALA A 106 9.45 0.19 33.41
C ALA A 106 9.91 0.22 34.88
N LYS A 107 9.07 -0.29 35.77
CA LYS A 107 9.35 -0.33 37.21
C LYS A 107 10.14 -1.56 37.64
N GLU A 108 10.04 -2.65 36.86
CA GLU A 108 10.58 -3.96 37.20
C GLU A 108 11.15 -4.65 35.95
N GLY A 109 11.87 -5.74 36.16
CA GLY A 109 12.42 -6.57 35.09
C GLY A 109 13.70 -6.00 34.45
N PRO A 110 14.11 -6.54 33.29
CA PRO A 110 15.38 -6.20 32.65
C PRO A 110 15.46 -4.74 32.15
N PHE A 111 14.32 -4.06 32.05
CA PHE A 111 14.22 -2.67 31.62
C PHE A 111 13.95 -1.69 32.76
N ALA A 112 14.06 -2.12 34.02
CA ALA A 112 13.78 -1.26 35.17
C ALA A 112 14.56 0.07 35.10
N GLY A 113 13.84 1.20 35.23
CA GLY A 113 14.40 2.55 35.13
C GLY A 113 14.59 3.09 33.70
N GLN A 114 14.23 2.30 32.67
CA GLN A 114 14.11 2.76 31.29
C GLN A 114 12.66 3.12 30.97
N ILE A 115 12.44 3.91 29.92
CA ILE A 115 11.10 4.11 29.36
C ILE A 115 10.94 3.12 28.22
N VAL A 116 10.01 2.19 28.33
CA VAL A 116 9.77 1.14 27.34
C VAL A 116 8.44 1.36 26.66
N GLY A 117 8.39 1.02 25.38
CA GLY A 117 7.20 1.23 24.59
C GLY A 117 7.40 0.84 23.13
N THR A 118 6.81 1.64 22.25
CA THR A 118 6.80 1.36 20.82
C THR A 118 7.29 2.53 20.00
N VAL A 119 7.99 2.23 18.91
CA VAL A 119 8.16 3.16 17.80
C VAL A 119 7.27 2.77 16.63
N LEU A 120 6.68 3.76 15.96
CA LEU A 120 6.03 3.60 14.66
C LEU A 120 6.99 4.08 13.57
N ILE A 121 7.37 3.18 12.66
CA ILE A 121 8.24 3.44 11.52
C ILE A 121 7.51 2.97 10.25
N GLN A 122 7.24 3.88 9.29
CA GLN A 122 6.57 3.54 8.02
C GLN A 122 5.27 2.72 8.19
N ASN A 123 4.46 3.08 9.18
CA ASN A 123 3.21 2.42 9.60
C ASN A 123 3.36 1.04 10.27
N GLU A 124 4.57 0.62 10.59
CA GLU A 124 4.82 -0.58 11.39
C GLU A 124 5.30 -0.23 12.80
N SER A 125 4.73 -0.91 13.79
CA SER A 125 5.12 -0.75 15.18
C SER A 125 6.25 -1.72 15.52
N TYR A 126 7.21 -1.25 16.32
CA TYR A 126 8.33 -2.03 16.83
C TYR A 126 8.57 -1.74 18.31
N PRO A 127 9.06 -2.72 19.10
CA PRO A 127 9.39 -2.50 20.49
C PRO A 127 10.62 -1.59 20.58
N ALA A 128 10.63 -0.68 21.55
CA ALA A 128 11.72 0.26 21.75
C ALA A 128 11.86 0.66 23.22
N SER A 129 13.03 1.22 23.55
CA SER A 129 13.28 1.82 24.85
C SER A 129 14.01 3.16 24.74
N LEU A 130 13.89 3.98 25.79
CA LEU A 130 14.74 5.12 26.06
C LEU A 130 15.67 4.76 27.21
N GLU A 131 16.96 4.75 26.92
CA GLU A 131 18.03 4.51 27.88
C GLU A 131 18.66 5.84 28.28
N LYS A 132 18.71 6.13 29.58
CA LYS A 132 19.34 7.37 30.06
C LYS A 132 20.83 7.34 29.71
N THR A 133 21.34 8.40 29.10
CA THR A 133 22.74 8.47 28.65
C THR A 133 23.37 9.84 28.91
N ARG A 134 24.69 9.89 28.79
CA ARG A 134 25.48 11.14 28.74
C ARG A 134 26.27 11.25 27.43
N GLU A 135 26.08 10.29 26.52
CA GLU A 135 26.70 10.31 25.21
C GLU A 135 26.08 11.42 24.36
N GLU A 136 26.91 12.06 23.55
CA GLU A 136 26.47 13.09 22.59
C GLU A 136 26.55 12.58 21.15
N LYS A 137 27.02 11.34 20.94
CA LYS A 137 27.15 10.71 19.63
C LYS A 137 26.81 9.24 19.70
N LEU A 138 26.09 8.77 18.69
CA LEU A 138 25.80 7.36 18.50
C LEU A 138 27.08 6.59 18.16
N ALA A 139 27.21 5.40 18.74
CA ALA A 139 28.24 4.47 18.31
C ALA A 139 28.00 4.04 16.84
N PRO A 140 29.06 3.68 16.10
CA PRO A 140 28.91 3.02 14.79
C PRO A 140 28.01 1.79 14.88
N ALA A 141 27.30 1.44 13.80
CA ALA A 141 26.52 0.18 13.81
C ALA A 141 27.47 -0.99 14.03
N LYS A 142 27.03 -1.91 14.87
CA LYS A 142 27.72 -3.17 15.08
C LYS A 142 26.99 -4.27 14.31
N PRO A 143 27.72 -5.23 13.72
CA PRO A 143 27.11 -6.44 13.19
C PRO A 143 26.29 -7.13 14.28
N ASN A 144 25.04 -7.45 13.96
CA ASN A 144 24.12 -8.03 14.90
C ASN A 144 24.16 -9.57 14.79
N ALA A 145 24.83 -10.22 15.76
CA ALA A 145 24.99 -11.67 15.78
C ALA A 145 23.65 -12.41 15.84
N PHE A 146 22.63 -11.83 16.51
CA PHE A 146 21.29 -12.40 16.56
C PHE A 146 20.67 -12.49 15.17
N VAL A 147 20.79 -11.43 14.36
CA VAL A 147 20.28 -11.42 12.97
C VAL A 147 21.00 -12.45 12.11
N GLN A 148 22.32 -12.61 12.27
CA GLN A 148 23.08 -13.61 11.52
C GLN A 148 22.66 -15.04 11.89
N ASP A 149 22.54 -15.32 13.19
CA ASP A 149 22.05 -16.60 13.71
C ASP A 149 20.63 -16.89 13.19
N PHE A 150 19.72 -15.89 13.23
CA PHE A 150 18.37 -15.99 12.68
C PHE A 150 18.37 -16.27 11.18
N LEU A 151 19.11 -15.50 10.37
CA LEU A 151 19.15 -15.69 8.92
C LEU A 151 19.68 -17.09 8.55
N LYS A 152 20.63 -17.62 9.31
CA LYS A 152 21.13 -18.99 9.14
C LYS A 152 20.05 -20.03 9.42
N ALA A 153 19.25 -19.86 10.47
CA ALA A 153 18.13 -20.73 10.80
C ALA A 153 16.99 -20.61 9.77
N ALA A 154 16.59 -19.39 9.41
CA ALA A 154 15.51 -19.10 8.46
C ALA A 154 15.81 -19.57 7.03
N ARG A 155 17.08 -19.72 6.65
CA ARG A 155 17.52 -20.26 5.35
C ARG A 155 17.66 -21.79 5.33
N GLN A 156 17.38 -22.50 6.42
CA GLN A 156 17.37 -23.96 6.39
C GLN A 156 16.28 -24.47 5.44
N GLU A 157 16.67 -25.34 4.51
CA GLU A 157 15.76 -25.95 3.53
C GLU A 157 14.90 -27.04 4.15
N ASP A 158 15.47 -27.82 5.08
CA ASP A 158 14.72 -28.82 5.84
C ASP A 158 13.85 -28.14 6.90
N MET A 159 12.53 -28.32 6.82
CA MET A 159 11.59 -27.68 7.74
C MET A 159 11.74 -28.13 9.19
N GLY A 160 12.06 -29.40 9.44
CA GLY A 160 12.26 -29.89 10.80
C GLY A 160 13.45 -29.20 11.45
N LYS A 161 14.58 -29.18 10.74
CA LYS A 161 15.81 -28.51 11.16
C LYS A 161 15.62 -27.00 11.30
N LYS A 162 14.89 -26.35 10.38
CA LYS A 162 14.54 -24.93 10.48
C LYS A 162 13.86 -24.66 11.83
N VAL A 163 12.80 -25.41 12.12
CA VAL A 163 12.04 -25.23 13.35
C VAL A 163 12.91 -25.48 14.59
N ASP A 164 13.73 -26.53 14.59
CA ASP A 164 14.60 -26.85 15.73
C ASP A 164 15.66 -25.77 15.95
N ASP A 165 16.29 -25.27 14.88
CA ASP A 165 17.26 -24.17 14.96
C ASP A 165 16.59 -22.88 15.49
N LEU A 166 15.38 -22.55 15.02
CA LEU A 166 14.60 -21.40 15.51
C LEU A 166 14.20 -21.55 16.99
N ARG A 167 13.77 -22.75 17.42
CA ARG A 167 13.47 -23.03 18.84
C ARG A 167 14.71 -22.90 19.70
N ALA A 168 15.86 -23.38 19.24
CA ALA A 168 17.13 -23.23 19.95
C ALA A 168 17.51 -21.75 20.12
N LEU A 169 17.22 -20.91 19.12
CA LEU A 169 17.43 -19.47 19.23
C LEU A 169 16.50 -18.79 20.24
N LEU A 170 15.21 -19.16 20.29
CA LEU A 170 14.30 -18.68 21.34
C LEU A 170 14.80 -19.07 22.74
N ALA A 171 15.21 -20.32 22.91
CA ALA A 171 15.71 -20.83 24.19
C ALA A 171 17.02 -20.14 24.63
N LYS A 172 17.88 -19.77 23.68
CA LYS A 172 19.13 -19.03 23.93
C LYS A 172 18.89 -17.57 24.34
N ASN A 173 17.76 -16.99 23.94
CA ASN A 173 17.48 -15.55 24.08
C ASN A 173 16.13 -15.28 24.78
N PRO A 174 15.85 -15.82 25.97
CA PRO A 174 14.53 -15.68 26.59
C PRO A 174 14.17 -14.21 26.87
N GLY A 175 12.97 -13.79 26.46
CA GLY A 175 12.46 -12.44 26.71
C GLY A 175 13.14 -11.31 25.93
N VAL A 176 13.99 -11.64 24.95
CA VAL A 176 14.62 -10.64 24.08
C VAL A 176 13.59 -10.18 23.04
N PRO A 177 13.28 -8.87 22.91
CA PRO A 177 12.22 -8.40 22.01
C PRO A 177 12.45 -8.73 20.54
N ALA A 178 13.72 -8.88 20.15
CA ALA A 178 14.12 -9.31 18.82
C ALA A 178 13.59 -10.72 18.46
N ASN A 179 13.21 -11.55 19.44
CA ASN A 179 12.56 -12.84 19.21
C ASN A 179 11.28 -12.74 18.38
N GLN A 180 10.68 -11.54 18.25
CA GLN A 180 9.52 -11.32 17.39
C GLN A 180 9.70 -11.84 15.96
N ILE A 181 10.92 -11.76 15.39
CA ILE A 181 11.21 -12.30 14.05
C ILE A 181 11.23 -13.83 14.04
N ILE A 182 11.65 -14.46 15.14
CA ILE A 182 11.67 -15.92 15.28
C ILE A 182 10.24 -16.44 15.45
N TYR A 183 9.44 -15.82 16.30
CA TYR A 183 8.02 -16.16 16.45
C TYR A 183 7.26 -16.01 15.12
N SER A 184 7.50 -14.92 14.39
CA SER A 184 6.91 -14.70 13.06
C SER A 184 7.28 -15.83 12.09
N GLU A 185 8.55 -16.22 12.03
CA GLU A 185 9.03 -17.30 11.15
C GLU A 185 8.44 -18.66 11.56
N LEU A 186 8.40 -18.98 12.86
CA LEU A 186 7.83 -20.24 13.36
C LEU A 186 6.33 -20.34 13.02
N LEU A 187 5.56 -19.27 13.27
CA LEU A 187 4.12 -19.25 12.98
C LEU A 187 3.83 -19.28 11.48
N GLY A 188 4.59 -18.52 10.67
CA GLY A 188 4.46 -18.50 9.22
C GLY A 188 4.76 -19.86 8.55
N ASN A 189 5.62 -20.68 9.16
CA ASN A 189 5.93 -22.02 8.68
C ASN A 189 5.19 -23.14 9.44
N ALA A 190 4.29 -22.81 10.38
CA ALA A 190 3.72 -23.79 11.30
C ALA A 190 2.97 -24.93 10.59
N GLU A 191 2.24 -24.62 9.53
CA GLU A 191 1.48 -25.62 8.75
C GLU A 191 2.43 -26.53 7.95
N ALA A 192 3.40 -25.94 7.25
CA ALA A 192 4.41 -26.67 6.48
C ALA A 192 5.25 -27.59 7.38
N ALA A 193 5.58 -27.12 8.58
CA ALA A 193 6.28 -27.90 9.61
C ALA A 193 5.37 -28.84 10.41
N LYS A 194 4.06 -28.85 10.13
CA LYS A 194 3.05 -29.70 10.81
C LYS A 194 3.11 -29.55 12.34
N LEU A 195 3.29 -28.33 12.83
CA LEU A 195 3.29 -28.06 14.27
C LEU A 195 1.95 -28.44 14.89
N PRO A 196 1.91 -29.03 16.10
CA PRO A 196 0.66 -29.27 16.80
C PRO A 196 -0.06 -27.95 17.12
N PRO A 197 -1.40 -27.88 17.04
CA PRO A 197 -2.15 -26.66 17.41
C PRO A 197 -1.84 -26.14 18.82
N ALA A 198 -1.68 -27.05 19.79
CA ALA A 198 -1.29 -26.68 21.16
C ALA A 198 0.12 -26.07 21.26
N GLU A 199 1.01 -26.35 20.30
CA GLU A 199 2.29 -25.66 20.21
C GLU A 199 2.12 -24.25 19.65
N VAL A 200 1.32 -24.08 18.59
CA VAL A 200 0.98 -22.77 18.03
C VAL A 200 0.36 -21.86 19.09
N ASP A 201 -0.61 -22.36 19.87
CA ASP A 201 -1.20 -21.64 21.00
C ASP A 201 -0.14 -21.16 22.01
N ARG A 202 0.82 -22.03 22.35
CA ARG A 202 1.91 -21.70 23.28
C ARG A 202 2.86 -20.67 22.71
N LEU A 203 3.20 -20.74 21.43
CA LEU A 203 4.05 -19.75 20.76
C LEU A 203 3.39 -18.37 20.79
N ILE A 204 2.10 -18.28 20.46
CA ILE A 204 1.33 -17.02 20.47
C ILE A 204 1.25 -16.46 21.89
N ALA A 205 0.92 -17.30 22.88
CA ALA A 205 0.82 -16.89 24.27
C ALA A 205 2.15 -16.39 24.83
N ASN A 206 3.26 -17.08 24.52
CA ASN A 206 4.59 -16.65 24.95
C ASN A 206 5.00 -15.35 24.27
N TRP A 207 4.76 -15.20 22.96
CA TRP A 207 5.10 -13.97 22.25
C TRP A 207 4.32 -12.77 22.79
N ARG A 208 3.01 -12.92 23.06
CA ARG A 208 2.19 -11.87 23.69
C ARG A 208 2.70 -11.53 25.09
N ARG A 209 3.09 -12.52 25.89
CA ARG A 209 3.69 -12.29 27.22
C ARG A 209 5.00 -11.52 27.15
N GLU A 210 5.88 -11.88 26.22
CA GLU A 210 7.14 -11.16 25.98
C GLU A 210 6.92 -9.73 25.46
N ALA A 211 5.75 -9.45 24.89
CA ALA A 211 5.36 -8.12 24.43
C ALA A 211 4.80 -7.21 25.53
N GLU A 212 4.27 -7.78 26.63
CA GLU A 212 3.63 -7.03 27.73
C GLU A 212 4.47 -5.84 28.27
N PRO A 213 5.80 -5.97 28.48
CA PRO A 213 6.60 -4.85 28.98
C PRO A 213 6.59 -3.62 28.07
N PHE A 214 6.30 -3.76 26.78
CA PHE A 214 6.30 -2.67 25.80
C PHE A 214 4.91 -2.04 25.60
N GLY A 215 3.94 -2.44 26.42
CA GLY A 215 2.59 -1.87 26.43
C GLY A 215 1.63 -2.51 25.43
N GLN A 216 0.35 -2.17 25.59
CA GLN A 216 -0.77 -2.81 24.88
C GLN A 216 -0.66 -2.68 23.35
N VAL A 217 -0.16 -1.55 22.84
CA VAL A 217 0.03 -1.33 21.39
C VAL A 217 0.94 -2.41 20.79
N TRP A 218 2.02 -2.79 21.48
CA TRP A 218 2.90 -3.86 21.01
C TRP A 218 2.27 -5.25 21.16
N VAL A 219 1.53 -5.50 22.24
CA VAL A 219 0.79 -6.75 22.45
C VAL A 219 -0.23 -6.98 21.33
N ASP A 220 -0.94 -5.92 20.93
CA ASP A 220 -1.93 -5.97 19.85
C ASP A 220 -1.26 -6.17 18.48
N GLU A 221 -0.13 -5.49 18.23
CA GLU A 221 0.65 -5.67 16.99
C GLU A 221 1.16 -7.10 16.85
N VAL A 222 1.73 -7.67 17.93
CA VAL A 222 2.15 -9.08 17.98
C VAL A 222 0.98 -10.02 17.76
N GLY A 223 -0.17 -9.75 18.41
CA GLY A 223 -1.39 -10.51 18.19
C GLY A 223 -1.84 -10.48 16.73
N MET A 224 -1.80 -9.31 16.09
CA MET A 224 -2.15 -9.14 14.69
C MET A 224 -1.17 -9.85 13.74
N LYS A 225 0.14 -9.79 14.01
CA LYS A 225 1.17 -10.53 13.27
C LYS A 225 0.97 -12.04 13.37
N ALA A 226 0.74 -12.55 14.57
CA ALA A 226 0.40 -13.95 14.79
C ALA A 226 -0.87 -14.34 14.05
N PHE A 227 -1.93 -13.53 14.13
CA PHE A 227 -3.19 -13.79 13.46
C PHE A 227 -3.03 -13.86 11.94
N LYS A 228 -2.32 -12.90 11.33
CA LYS A 228 -1.99 -12.91 9.89
C LYS A 228 -1.27 -14.20 9.48
N ALA A 229 -0.35 -14.70 10.31
CA ALA A 229 0.42 -15.89 9.99
C ALA A 229 -0.44 -17.17 9.95
N ILE A 230 -1.49 -17.27 10.77
CA ILE A 230 -2.26 -18.52 10.92
C ILE A 230 -3.69 -18.47 10.37
N ALA A 231 -4.25 -17.29 10.05
CA ALA A 231 -5.66 -17.15 9.66
C ALA A 231 -6.06 -17.99 8.43
N GLY A 232 -5.14 -18.17 7.49
CA GLY A 232 -5.34 -18.98 6.29
C GLY A 232 -5.26 -20.50 6.53
N SER A 233 -4.75 -20.92 7.69
CA SER A 233 -4.42 -22.31 7.99
C SER A 233 -5.60 -23.09 8.55
N LYS A 234 -6.03 -24.16 7.87
CA LYS A 234 -7.11 -25.03 8.36
C LYS A 234 -6.74 -25.78 9.65
N PRO A 235 -5.52 -26.34 9.81
CA PRO A 235 -5.10 -26.98 11.06
C PRO A 235 -5.20 -26.08 12.30
N PHE A 236 -5.07 -24.76 12.14
CA PHE A 236 -5.07 -23.78 13.24
C PHE A 236 -6.34 -22.93 13.27
N ALA A 237 -7.41 -23.36 12.59
CA ALA A 237 -8.59 -22.53 12.38
C ALA A 237 -9.27 -22.07 13.69
N GLU A 238 -9.38 -22.95 14.70
CA GLU A 238 -9.97 -22.60 16.00
C GLU A 238 -9.09 -21.60 16.77
N THR A 239 -7.76 -21.79 16.79
CA THR A 239 -6.81 -20.83 17.38
C THR A 239 -6.90 -19.47 16.68
N ALA A 240 -6.90 -19.47 15.35
CA ALA A 240 -7.00 -18.27 14.54
C ALA A 240 -8.32 -17.53 14.79
N LEU A 241 -9.44 -18.26 14.82
CA LEU A 241 -10.76 -17.68 15.08
C LEU A 241 -10.81 -17.01 16.44
N LYS A 242 -10.35 -17.71 17.49
CA LYS A 242 -10.32 -17.15 18.86
C LYS A 242 -9.47 -15.88 18.92
N LEU A 243 -8.26 -15.91 18.36
CA LEU A 243 -7.36 -14.75 18.33
C LEU A 243 -7.98 -13.59 17.54
N GLY A 244 -8.59 -13.87 16.39
CA GLY A 244 -9.28 -12.87 15.58
C GLY A 244 -10.45 -12.21 16.31
N GLN A 245 -11.25 -12.97 17.06
CA GLN A 245 -12.34 -12.43 17.88
C GLN A 245 -11.83 -11.57 19.04
N GLU A 246 -10.73 -11.97 19.69
CA GLU A 246 -10.09 -11.17 20.74
C GLU A 246 -9.59 -9.83 20.19
N LEU A 247 -8.92 -9.85 19.03
CA LEU A 247 -8.42 -8.64 18.35
C LEU A 247 -9.56 -7.75 17.86
N ASP A 248 -10.63 -8.31 17.27
CA ASP A 248 -11.80 -7.56 16.79
C ASP A 248 -12.52 -6.83 17.93
N LYS A 249 -12.61 -7.48 19.10
CA LYS A 249 -13.17 -6.87 20.31
C LYS A 249 -12.25 -5.82 20.94
N GLY A 250 -10.93 -6.02 20.85
CA GLY A 250 -9.92 -5.13 21.42
C GLY A 250 -9.57 -3.94 20.53
N LEU A 251 -9.99 -3.93 19.26
CA LEU A 251 -9.63 -2.91 18.31
C LEU A 251 -10.14 -1.53 18.77
N ALA A 252 -9.23 -0.55 18.78
CA ALA A 252 -9.55 0.81 19.19
C ALA A 252 -10.67 1.43 18.34
N ALA A 253 -11.56 2.21 18.98
CA ALA A 253 -12.71 2.81 18.30
C ALA A 253 -12.29 3.74 17.15
N ASP A 254 -11.16 4.43 17.32
CA ASP A 254 -10.53 5.35 16.37
C ASP A 254 -9.54 4.67 15.40
N ALA A 255 -9.42 3.34 15.42
CA ALA A 255 -8.64 2.61 14.42
C ALA A 255 -9.12 2.94 12.99
N SER A 256 -8.18 3.01 12.04
CA SER A 256 -8.48 3.37 10.66
C SER A 256 -9.42 2.36 9.99
N THR A 257 -10.16 2.82 8.98
CA THR A 257 -11.04 1.97 8.16
C THR A 257 -10.25 0.81 7.55
N ASP A 258 -9.01 1.03 7.10
CA ASP A 258 -8.12 -0.02 6.58
C ASP A 258 -7.78 -1.08 7.63
N ALA A 259 -7.39 -0.67 8.85
CA ALA A 259 -7.05 -1.60 9.92
C ALA A 259 -8.26 -2.48 10.29
N LYS A 260 -9.44 -1.87 10.40
CA LYS A 260 -10.72 -2.56 10.60
C LYS A 260 -10.99 -3.56 9.47
N ALA A 261 -10.84 -3.13 8.21
CA ALA A 261 -11.11 -3.98 7.04
C ALA A 261 -10.18 -5.20 6.98
N VAL A 262 -8.88 -5.00 7.22
CA VAL A 262 -7.89 -6.10 7.22
C VAL A 262 -8.22 -7.13 8.30
N LEU A 263 -8.49 -6.68 9.52
CA LEU A 263 -8.80 -7.57 10.64
C LEU A 263 -10.07 -8.39 10.36
N VAL A 264 -11.15 -7.73 9.94
CA VAL A 264 -12.43 -8.39 9.71
C VAL A 264 -12.37 -9.38 8.52
N LYS A 265 -11.60 -9.09 7.47
CA LYS A 265 -11.38 -10.04 6.36
C LYS A 265 -10.62 -11.31 6.78
N LEU A 266 -9.63 -11.15 7.65
CA LEU A 266 -8.91 -12.30 8.22
C LEU A 266 -9.81 -13.08 9.19
N LEU A 267 -10.67 -12.39 9.96
CA LEU A 267 -11.67 -13.03 10.81
C LEU A 267 -12.67 -13.86 10.01
N ALA A 268 -13.17 -13.34 8.89
CA ALA A 268 -14.01 -14.09 7.96
C ALA A 268 -13.31 -15.37 7.47
N THR A 269 -12.04 -15.25 7.08
CA THR A 269 -11.24 -16.40 6.61
C THR A 269 -11.06 -17.45 7.71
N ALA A 270 -10.70 -17.03 8.93
CA ALA A 270 -10.55 -17.93 10.07
C ALA A 270 -11.88 -18.61 10.43
N ALA A 271 -12.99 -17.85 10.44
CA ALA A 271 -14.33 -18.39 10.70
C ALA A 271 -14.76 -19.42 9.65
N ARG A 272 -14.49 -19.18 8.36
CA ARG A 272 -14.71 -20.16 7.28
C ARG A 272 -13.91 -21.44 7.51
N ASN A 273 -12.61 -21.30 7.78
CA ASN A 273 -11.73 -22.44 8.03
C ASN A 273 -12.15 -23.24 9.28
N ALA A 274 -12.75 -22.59 10.29
CA ALA A 274 -13.26 -23.22 11.50
C ALA A 274 -14.71 -23.76 11.34
N GLY A 275 -15.30 -23.68 10.14
CA GLY A 275 -16.66 -24.15 9.89
C GLY A 275 -17.76 -23.34 10.59
N LYS A 276 -17.47 -22.10 11.01
CA LYS A 276 -18.44 -21.20 11.67
C LYS A 276 -19.11 -20.29 10.65
N ALA A 277 -20.03 -20.85 9.87
CA ALA A 277 -20.68 -20.16 8.74
C ALA A 277 -21.33 -18.82 9.13
N ASP A 278 -22.05 -18.74 10.25
CA ASP A 278 -22.71 -17.50 10.69
C ASP A 278 -21.71 -16.39 11.01
N LEU A 279 -20.60 -16.73 11.68
CA LEU A 279 -19.54 -15.78 12.00
C LEU A 279 -18.78 -15.33 10.75
N ALA A 280 -18.57 -16.24 9.80
CA ALA A 280 -17.99 -15.90 8.51
C ALA A 280 -18.88 -14.91 7.76
N ALA A 281 -20.19 -15.19 7.66
CA ALA A 281 -21.13 -14.32 6.97
C ALA A 281 -21.25 -12.93 7.62
N ASP A 282 -21.28 -12.85 8.97
CA ASP A 282 -21.24 -11.56 9.68
C ASP A 282 -19.97 -10.77 9.35
N ALA A 283 -18.80 -11.41 9.48
CA ALA A 283 -17.53 -10.78 9.19
C ALA A 283 -17.42 -10.35 7.71
N GLU A 284 -17.91 -11.15 6.77
CA GLU A 284 -17.95 -10.80 5.35
C GLU A 284 -18.87 -9.59 5.08
N GLY A 285 -20.04 -9.54 5.72
CA GLY A 285 -20.94 -8.39 5.65
C GLY A 285 -20.33 -7.11 6.21
N ARG A 286 -19.58 -7.21 7.32
CA ARG A 286 -18.82 -6.08 7.88
C ARG A 286 -17.66 -5.67 6.96
N ALA A 287 -16.91 -6.62 6.41
CA ALA A 287 -15.81 -6.38 5.48
C ALA A 287 -16.30 -5.66 4.22
N ALA A 288 -17.43 -6.07 3.64
CA ALA A 288 -18.01 -5.43 2.45
C ALA A 288 -18.37 -3.95 2.71
N LYS A 289 -18.95 -3.64 3.88
CA LYS A 289 -19.24 -2.25 4.28
C LYS A 289 -17.97 -1.42 4.43
N LEU A 290 -16.94 -1.97 5.08
CA LEU A 290 -15.65 -1.31 5.24
C LEU A 290 -14.96 -1.10 3.89
N ASP A 291 -15.06 -2.06 2.96
CA ASP A 291 -14.55 -1.91 1.60
C ASP A 291 -15.24 -0.80 0.82
N ALA A 292 -16.57 -0.69 0.91
CA ALA A 292 -17.30 0.40 0.29
C ALA A 292 -16.93 1.77 0.89
N GLN A 293 -16.68 1.84 2.19
CA GLN A 293 -16.17 3.04 2.85
C GLN A 293 -14.78 3.40 2.34
N LEU A 294 -13.87 2.43 2.23
CA LEU A 294 -12.53 2.64 1.67
C LEU A 294 -12.56 3.08 0.20
N ASP A 295 -13.50 2.56 -0.60
CA ASP A 295 -13.69 2.99 -1.98
C ASP A 295 -14.13 4.46 -2.04
N ALA A 296 -15.08 4.88 -1.18
CA ALA A 296 -15.51 6.26 -1.08
C ALA A 296 -14.37 7.19 -0.61
N GLU A 297 -13.65 6.80 0.44
CA GLU A 297 -12.48 7.55 0.92
C GLU A 297 -11.39 7.67 -0.15
N TYR A 298 -11.18 6.63 -0.95
CA TYR A 298 -10.21 6.66 -2.04
C TYR A 298 -10.60 7.68 -3.11
N HIS A 299 -11.86 7.70 -3.55
CA HIS A 299 -12.32 8.69 -4.54
C HIS A 299 -12.23 10.13 -4.02
N GLU A 300 -12.38 10.35 -2.72
CA GLU A 300 -12.22 11.67 -2.10
C GLU A 300 -10.75 12.09 -2.00
N LYS A 301 -9.85 11.15 -1.64
CA LYS A 301 -8.47 11.45 -1.26
C LYS A 301 -7.45 11.22 -2.38
N VAL A 302 -7.83 10.58 -3.49
CA VAL A 302 -6.91 10.23 -4.59
C VAL A 302 -7.32 10.95 -5.89
N PRO A 303 -6.43 11.75 -6.50
CA PRO A 303 -5.05 12.03 -6.08
C PRO A 303 -4.96 12.87 -4.78
N PRO A 304 -3.85 12.78 -4.02
CA PRO A 304 -3.66 13.51 -2.76
C PRO A 304 -3.28 15.00 -2.96
N PHE A 305 -3.47 15.50 -4.18
CA PHE A 305 -3.24 16.87 -4.62
C PHE A 305 -4.36 17.27 -5.58
N LYS A 306 -4.52 18.56 -5.86
CA LYS A 306 -5.57 19.05 -6.75
C LYS A 306 -5.01 19.29 -8.16
N PRO A 307 -5.42 18.52 -9.19
CA PRO A 307 -5.02 18.80 -10.56
C PRO A 307 -5.63 20.11 -11.05
N THR A 308 -4.83 20.92 -11.74
CA THR A 308 -5.28 22.18 -12.36
C THR A 308 -5.72 21.91 -13.80
N PRO A 309 -6.93 22.29 -14.23
CA PRO A 309 -7.37 22.11 -15.61
C PRO A 309 -6.40 22.70 -16.64
N TYR A 310 -6.30 22.06 -17.81
CA TYR A 310 -5.55 22.60 -18.94
C TYR A 310 -6.28 23.79 -19.56
N GLU A 311 -5.57 24.90 -19.78
CA GLU A 311 -6.15 26.15 -20.29
C GLU A 311 -6.43 26.10 -21.80
N GLY A 312 -5.95 25.07 -22.49
CA GLY A 312 -5.99 24.95 -23.94
C GLY A 312 -4.67 25.34 -24.60
N ARG A 313 -4.57 24.97 -25.88
CA ARG A 313 -3.39 25.20 -26.72
C ARG A 313 -3.19 26.67 -27.01
N LYS A 314 -1.93 27.11 -27.05
CA LYS A 314 -1.56 28.52 -27.27
C LYS A 314 -1.16 28.80 -28.71
N LYS A 315 -0.56 27.84 -29.40
CA LYS A 315 -0.08 27.99 -30.78
C LYS A 315 -1.23 27.78 -31.79
N PRO A 316 -1.44 28.71 -32.73
CA PRO A 316 -2.37 28.52 -33.84
C PRO A 316 -2.02 27.27 -34.66
N GLY A 317 -3.02 26.44 -34.97
CA GLY A 317 -2.82 25.21 -35.75
C GLY A 317 -2.21 24.04 -34.98
N ALA A 318 -2.10 24.12 -33.66
CA ALA A 318 -1.77 23.00 -32.81
C ALA A 318 -2.98 22.03 -32.72
N THR A 319 -2.81 20.83 -33.26
CA THR A 319 -3.89 19.83 -33.44
C THR A 319 -3.54 18.47 -32.87
N GLN A 320 -2.28 18.22 -32.53
CA GLN A 320 -1.79 16.91 -32.13
C GLN A 320 -2.30 16.54 -30.72
N PRO A 321 -3.03 15.42 -30.55
CA PRO A 321 -3.31 14.87 -29.23
C PRO A 321 -2.07 14.16 -28.67
N VAL A 322 -2.04 13.95 -27.35
CA VAL A 322 -1.03 13.14 -26.69
C VAL A 322 -1.63 11.83 -26.24
N VAL A 323 -1.06 10.73 -26.70
CA VAL A 323 -1.33 9.38 -26.19
C VAL A 323 -0.27 9.05 -25.14
N LEU A 324 -0.70 8.71 -23.93
CA LEU A 324 0.16 8.14 -22.89
C LEU A 324 -0.14 6.65 -22.74
N GLU A 325 0.80 5.82 -23.16
CA GLU A 325 0.79 4.39 -22.84
C GLU A 325 1.56 4.17 -21.54
N LEU A 326 0.87 3.72 -20.48
CA LEU A 326 1.44 3.36 -19.19
C LEU A 326 1.42 1.85 -19.02
N PHE A 327 2.60 1.24 -18.95
CA PHE A 327 2.76 -0.16 -18.54
C PHE A 327 2.90 -0.21 -17.01
N THR A 328 1.96 -0.89 -16.35
CA THR A 328 1.82 -0.90 -14.89
C THR A 328 1.55 -2.32 -14.37
N GLY A 329 1.38 -2.44 -13.05
CA GLY A 329 0.96 -3.68 -12.41
C GLY A 329 0.32 -3.41 -11.05
N ALA A 330 -0.81 -4.06 -10.76
CA ALA A 330 -1.49 -3.97 -9.47
C ALA A 330 -0.64 -4.55 -8.31
N GLN A 331 0.36 -5.37 -8.63
CA GLN A 331 1.34 -5.90 -7.66
C GLN A 331 2.62 -5.07 -7.57
N CYS A 332 2.70 -3.91 -8.21
CA CYS A 332 3.91 -3.08 -8.31
C CYS A 332 3.82 -1.86 -7.38
N PRO A 333 4.42 -1.88 -6.17
CA PRO A 333 4.44 -0.73 -5.27
C PRO A 333 5.02 0.56 -5.88
N PRO A 334 6.12 0.56 -6.68
CA PRO A 334 6.60 1.80 -7.28
C PRO A 334 5.69 2.32 -8.40
N CYS A 335 4.72 1.55 -8.91
CA CYS A 335 3.82 2.02 -9.96
C CYS A 335 2.83 3.09 -9.44
N VAL A 336 2.56 3.11 -8.13
CA VAL A 336 1.57 3.97 -7.47
C VAL A 336 1.66 5.44 -7.89
N ALA A 337 2.85 6.06 -7.86
CA ALA A 337 3.00 7.46 -8.24
C ALA A 337 2.63 7.72 -9.71
N ALA A 338 2.97 6.79 -10.61
CA ALA A 338 2.71 6.92 -12.05
C ALA A 338 1.21 6.70 -12.35
N ASP A 339 0.57 5.71 -11.75
CA ASP A 339 -0.87 5.46 -11.89
C ASP A 339 -1.70 6.64 -11.37
N VAL A 340 -1.33 7.20 -10.21
CA VAL A 340 -2.06 8.35 -9.62
C VAL A 340 -1.81 9.64 -10.41
N ALA A 341 -0.60 9.82 -10.95
CA ALA A 341 -0.31 10.91 -11.87
C ALA A 341 -1.14 10.76 -13.16
N PHE A 342 -1.23 9.56 -13.72
CA PHE A 342 -2.08 9.24 -14.88
C PHE A 342 -3.54 9.60 -14.62
N ASP A 343 -4.10 9.19 -13.47
CA ASP A 343 -5.47 9.52 -13.07
C ASP A 343 -5.69 11.04 -12.94
N ALA A 344 -4.69 11.77 -12.44
CA ALA A 344 -4.73 13.22 -12.36
C ALA A 344 -4.73 13.86 -13.76
N LEU A 345 -3.98 13.34 -14.73
CA LEU A 345 -3.97 13.84 -16.11
C LEU A 345 -5.33 13.68 -16.79
N LEU A 346 -6.03 12.57 -16.56
CA LEU A 346 -7.40 12.36 -17.05
C LEU A 346 -8.39 13.41 -16.54
N LYS A 347 -8.14 13.98 -15.34
CA LYS A 347 -8.92 15.09 -14.77
C LYS A 347 -8.47 16.47 -15.28
N THR A 348 -7.24 16.57 -15.77
CA THR A 348 -6.62 17.83 -16.24
C THR A 348 -6.97 18.15 -17.68
N TYR A 349 -6.96 17.15 -18.56
CA TYR A 349 -7.11 17.32 -20.00
C TYR A 349 -8.44 16.78 -20.50
N LYS A 350 -8.93 17.31 -21.64
CA LYS A 350 -10.07 16.73 -22.34
C LYS A 350 -9.62 15.49 -23.13
N PRO A 351 -10.52 14.54 -23.42
CA PRO A 351 -10.21 13.36 -24.24
C PRO A 351 -9.71 13.68 -25.67
N THR A 352 -9.96 14.90 -26.17
CA THR A 352 -9.46 15.39 -27.46
C THR A 352 -8.01 15.87 -27.41
N ASP A 353 -7.50 16.16 -26.21
CA ASP A 353 -6.13 16.61 -25.98
C ASP A 353 -5.26 15.44 -25.47
N PHE A 354 -5.78 14.64 -24.54
CA PHE A 354 -5.05 13.57 -23.89
C PHE A 354 -5.82 12.25 -23.92
N ILE A 355 -5.14 11.17 -24.29
CA ILE A 355 -5.66 9.81 -24.32
C ILE A 355 -4.72 8.93 -23.49
N GLY A 356 -5.23 8.40 -22.38
CA GLY A 356 -4.50 7.46 -21.54
C GLY A 356 -4.81 6.01 -21.89
N LEU A 357 -3.79 5.14 -21.88
CA LEU A 357 -3.90 3.70 -22.03
C LEU A 357 -3.09 3.00 -20.93
N GLN A 358 -3.73 2.19 -20.08
CA GLN A 358 -3.02 1.35 -19.09
C GLN A 358 -2.92 -0.09 -19.58
N TYR A 359 -1.68 -0.56 -19.74
CA TYR A 359 -1.35 -1.95 -20.02
C TYR A 359 -0.84 -2.61 -18.74
N HIS A 360 -1.69 -3.43 -18.12
CA HIS A 360 -1.30 -4.20 -16.95
C HIS A 360 -0.43 -5.40 -17.33
N LEU A 361 0.68 -5.58 -16.63
CA LEU A 361 1.60 -6.69 -16.80
C LEU A 361 1.73 -7.51 -15.52
N HIS A 362 2.11 -8.79 -15.65
CA HIS A 362 2.42 -9.66 -14.51
C HIS A 362 3.79 -9.34 -13.87
N ILE A 363 4.09 -8.05 -13.67
CA ILE A 363 5.36 -7.54 -13.12
C ILE A 363 5.04 -6.66 -11.90
N PRO A 364 5.68 -6.90 -10.73
CA PRO A 364 6.58 -8.01 -10.41
C PRO A 364 5.86 -9.34 -10.11
N GLY A 365 4.53 -9.33 -10.03
CA GLY A 365 3.73 -10.48 -9.61
C GLY A 365 2.47 -10.68 -10.44
N PRO A 366 1.73 -11.79 -10.20
CA PRO A 366 0.47 -12.08 -10.87
C PRO A 366 -0.53 -10.93 -10.75
N ASP A 367 -0.94 -10.40 -11.90
CA ASP A 367 -1.91 -9.31 -12.02
C ASP A 367 -3.11 -9.77 -12.88
N PRO A 368 -4.33 -9.86 -12.32
CA PRO A 368 -5.49 -10.35 -13.07
C PRO A 368 -6.05 -9.33 -14.08
N LEU A 369 -5.50 -8.12 -14.16
CA LEU A 369 -5.85 -7.13 -15.17
C LEU A 369 -5.05 -7.30 -16.48
N THR A 370 -4.00 -8.12 -16.46
CA THR A 370 -3.20 -8.45 -17.64
C THR A 370 -3.97 -9.33 -18.62
N ASN A 371 -3.66 -9.18 -19.90
CA ASN A 371 -4.13 -10.03 -20.98
C ASN A 371 -3.06 -10.21 -22.06
N ALA A 372 -3.30 -11.14 -22.99
CA ALA A 372 -2.37 -11.45 -24.06
C ALA A 372 -2.01 -10.23 -24.95
N ASP A 373 -2.96 -9.31 -25.17
CA ASP A 373 -2.72 -8.15 -26.03
C ASP A 373 -1.84 -7.11 -25.32
N ALA A 374 -1.95 -6.96 -23.99
CA ALA A 374 -1.03 -6.15 -23.20
C ALA A 374 0.41 -6.71 -23.20
N VAL A 375 0.56 -8.04 -23.11
CA VAL A 375 1.85 -8.72 -23.25
C VAL A 375 2.43 -8.56 -24.66
N ALA A 376 1.59 -8.65 -25.70
CA ALA A 376 2.01 -8.38 -27.07
C ALA A 376 2.48 -6.93 -27.24
N ARG A 377 1.77 -5.96 -26.64
CA ARG A 377 2.17 -4.55 -26.67
C ARG A 377 3.48 -4.29 -25.93
N GLN A 378 3.74 -5.00 -24.82
CA GLN A 378 5.06 -5.01 -24.19
C GLN A 378 6.13 -5.50 -25.18
N GLY A 379 5.85 -6.60 -25.88
CA GLY A 379 6.74 -7.16 -26.91
C GLY A 379 7.08 -6.17 -28.03
N TYR A 380 6.11 -5.35 -28.47
CA TYR A 380 6.33 -4.30 -29.47
C TYR A 380 7.37 -3.26 -29.02
N TYR A 381 7.34 -2.85 -27.75
CA TYR A 381 8.35 -1.92 -27.21
C TYR A 381 9.66 -2.63 -26.84
N GLY A 382 9.64 -3.93 -26.61
CA GLY A 382 10.82 -4.76 -26.38
C GLY A 382 11.60 -4.31 -25.14
N ASP A 383 12.91 -4.09 -25.32
CA ASP A 383 13.84 -3.73 -24.24
C ASP A 383 13.58 -2.36 -23.60
N GLU A 384 12.64 -1.56 -24.12
CA GLU A 384 12.19 -0.32 -23.49
C GLU A 384 11.20 -0.58 -22.33
N VAL A 385 10.58 -1.77 -22.28
CA VAL A 385 9.71 -2.20 -21.17
C VAL A 385 10.38 -3.32 -20.37
N ARG A 386 11.43 -2.96 -19.63
CA ARG A 386 12.17 -3.89 -18.74
C ARG A 386 11.48 -4.14 -17.41
N GLY A 387 10.48 -3.34 -17.07
CA GLY A 387 9.77 -3.40 -15.81
C GLY A 387 8.59 -2.43 -15.81
N THR A 388 7.97 -2.30 -14.65
CA THR A 388 6.85 -1.39 -14.42
C THR A 388 7.21 -0.45 -13.24
N PRO A 389 6.82 0.84 -13.30
CA PRO A 389 6.11 1.48 -14.40
C PRO A 389 7.05 1.85 -15.56
N SER A 390 6.53 1.75 -16.80
CA SER A 390 7.15 2.30 -18.02
C SER A 390 6.12 3.15 -18.76
N THR A 391 6.51 4.30 -19.28
CA THR A 391 5.61 5.25 -19.95
C THR A 391 6.09 5.63 -21.33
N PHE A 392 5.15 5.82 -22.25
CA PHE A 392 5.43 6.28 -23.60
C PHE A 392 4.46 7.41 -23.98
N PHE A 393 5.02 8.60 -24.19
CA PHE A 393 4.28 9.78 -24.64
C PHE A 393 4.40 9.88 -26.16
N ASN A 394 3.28 9.72 -26.86
CA ASN A 394 3.25 9.55 -28.30
C ASN A 394 4.29 8.52 -28.80
N GLY A 395 4.43 7.41 -28.05
CA GLY A 395 5.34 6.31 -28.38
C GLY A 395 6.80 6.51 -27.98
N ARG A 396 7.15 7.59 -27.26
CA ARG A 396 8.52 7.87 -26.80
C ARG A 396 8.66 7.77 -25.28
N SER A 397 9.73 7.11 -24.82
CA SER A 397 10.00 6.87 -23.40
C SER A 397 10.63 8.11 -22.72
N ASP A 398 9.81 9.10 -22.40
CA ASP A 398 10.27 10.40 -21.87
C ASP A 398 9.89 10.68 -20.39
N GLY A 399 9.18 9.76 -19.70
CA GLY A 399 8.72 9.97 -18.30
C GLY A 399 8.86 8.74 -17.40
N ALA A 400 10.05 8.13 -17.41
CA ALA A 400 10.30 6.87 -16.73
C ALA A 400 10.18 6.94 -15.20
N GLY A 401 10.09 5.76 -14.58
CA GLY A 401 10.11 5.60 -13.13
C GLY A 401 8.78 5.88 -12.45
N GLY A 402 8.73 5.55 -11.17
CA GLY A 402 7.55 5.70 -10.33
C GLY A 402 7.92 6.12 -8.91
N GLY A 403 7.14 5.71 -7.94
CA GLY A 403 7.36 6.03 -6.54
C GLY A 403 6.14 5.74 -5.67
N PRO A 404 6.25 6.02 -4.36
CA PRO A 404 5.12 5.93 -3.44
C PRO A 404 4.06 7.00 -3.75
N MET A 405 2.85 6.84 -3.19
CA MET A 405 1.74 7.80 -3.30
C MET A 405 2.15 9.27 -3.07
N ALA A 406 3.03 9.54 -2.10
CA ALA A 406 3.51 10.89 -1.80
C ALA A 406 4.34 11.55 -2.93
N ALA A 407 4.88 10.77 -3.87
CA ALA A 407 5.62 11.27 -5.03
C ALA A 407 4.72 11.54 -6.24
N SER A 408 3.42 11.24 -6.16
CA SER A 408 2.48 11.34 -7.28
C SER A 408 2.33 12.76 -7.85
N GLU A 409 2.36 13.80 -7.01
CA GLU A 409 2.27 15.20 -7.49
C GLU A 409 3.49 15.60 -8.32
N ASN A 410 4.69 15.23 -7.88
CA ASN A 410 5.92 15.47 -8.64
C ASN A 410 5.88 14.76 -9.99
N LYS A 411 5.41 13.51 -10.00
CA LYS A 411 5.29 12.72 -11.23
C LYS A 411 4.22 13.28 -12.17
N TYR A 412 3.10 13.76 -11.62
CA TYR A 412 2.07 14.47 -12.37
C TYR A 412 2.61 15.76 -13.02
N ASN A 413 3.38 16.57 -12.29
CA ASN A 413 3.98 17.79 -12.82
C ASN A 413 4.99 17.51 -13.94
N GLU A 414 5.79 16.46 -13.81
CA GLU A 414 6.70 15.97 -14.86
C GLU A 414 5.94 15.60 -16.13
N TYR A 415 4.90 14.76 -16.00
CA TYR A 415 4.10 14.33 -17.15
C TYR A 415 3.36 15.49 -17.81
N ARG A 416 2.80 16.39 -17.00
CA ARG A 416 2.16 17.61 -17.49
C ARG A 416 3.12 18.49 -18.29
N GLY A 417 4.36 18.65 -17.85
CA GLY A 417 5.37 19.41 -18.58
C GLY A 417 5.60 18.87 -19.99
N LEU A 418 5.73 17.55 -20.12
CA LEU A 418 5.88 16.86 -21.40
C LEU A 418 4.62 17.01 -22.27
N ILE A 419 3.44 16.78 -21.69
CA ILE A 419 2.16 16.84 -22.42
C ILE A 419 1.87 18.26 -22.91
N ASP A 420 2.00 19.27 -22.04
CA ASP A 420 1.75 20.67 -22.40
C ASP A 420 2.68 21.10 -23.55
N GLU A 421 3.93 20.65 -23.59
CA GLU A 421 4.85 20.92 -24.71
C GLU A 421 4.39 20.22 -26.01
N MET A 422 4.02 18.94 -25.92
CA MET A 422 3.59 18.15 -27.08
C MET A 422 2.27 18.63 -27.68
N LEU A 423 1.34 19.11 -26.86
CA LEU A 423 0.05 19.64 -27.31
C LEU A 423 0.18 20.89 -28.18
N GLU A 424 1.31 21.60 -28.12
CA GLU A 424 1.60 22.76 -28.95
C GLU A 424 2.12 22.38 -30.35
N GLN A 425 2.17 21.09 -30.68
CA GLN A 425 2.62 20.61 -31.99
C GLN A 425 1.44 20.52 -32.97
N SER A 426 1.71 20.82 -34.24
CA SER A 426 0.75 20.59 -35.32
C SER A 426 0.75 19.11 -35.72
N GLY A 427 -0.41 18.49 -35.59
CA GLY A 427 -0.66 17.14 -36.10
C GLY A 427 -0.93 17.20 -37.59
N LYS A 428 -0.22 16.37 -38.35
CA LYS A 428 -0.40 16.27 -39.81
C LYS A 428 -1.18 15.03 -40.22
N THR A 429 -1.29 14.04 -39.34
CA THR A 429 -2.01 12.79 -39.61
C THR A 429 -3.45 12.92 -39.14
N GLU A 430 -4.39 12.75 -40.06
CA GLU A 430 -5.82 12.71 -39.75
C GLU A 430 -6.21 11.27 -39.40
N VAL A 431 -6.88 11.11 -38.27
CA VAL A 431 -7.49 9.84 -37.85
C VAL A 431 -8.97 10.09 -37.65
N ALA A 432 -9.81 9.27 -38.28
CA ALA A 432 -11.25 9.27 -38.09
C ALA A 432 -11.67 7.93 -37.48
N LEU A 433 -12.55 7.98 -36.48
CA LEU A 433 -13.05 6.83 -35.77
C LEU A 433 -14.56 7.00 -35.54
N ASP A 434 -15.32 6.02 -36.01
CA ASP A 434 -16.71 5.81 -35.63
C ASP A 434 -16.78 4.45 -34.92
N ALA A 435 -17.33 4.45 -33.72
CA ALA A 435 -17.51 3.22 -32.95
C ALA A 435 -18.87 3.27 -32.24
N LYS A 436 -19.63 2.18 -32.34
CA LYS A 436 -20.97 2.09 -31.77
C LYS A 436 -21.16 0.75 -31.10
N ARG A 437 -21.67 0.78 -29.87
CA ARG A 437 -22.12 -0.41 -29.13
C ARG A 437 -23.60 -0.66 -29.37
N GLU A 438 -23.95 -1.91 -29.67
CA GLU A 438 -25.32 -2.42 -29.74
C GLU A 438 -25.38 -3.74 -28.97
N GLY A 439 -25.90 -3.70 -27.74
CA GLY A 439 -25.89 -4.85 -26.83
C GLY A 439 -24.46 -5.30 -26.49
N GLU A 440 -24.14 -6.55 -26.81
CA GLU A 440 -22.81 -7.15 -26.61
C GLU A 440 -21.89 -7.04 -27.84
N GLU A 441 -22.25 -6.26 -28.86
CA GLU A 441 -21.41 -6.06 -30.04
C GLU A 441 -20.96 -4.60 -30.14
N ILE A 442 -19.69 -4.37 -30.49
CA ILE A 442 -19.17 -3.04 -30.84
C ILE A 442 -18.73 -3.07 -32.30
N THR A 443 -19.37 -2.25 -33.14
CA THR A 443 -18.93 -2.01 -34.52
C THR A 443 -17.92 -0.87 -34.52
N ILE A 444 -16.79 -1.07 -35.21
CA ILE A 444 -15.69 -0.10 -35.29
C ILE A 444 -15.35 0.15 -36.75
N VAL A 445 -15.35 1.43 -37.14
CA VAL A 445 -14.86 1.92 -38.43
C VAL A 445 -13.79 2.97 -38.16
N ALA A 446 -12.54 2.65 -38.49
CA ALA A 446 -11.42 3.56 -38.35
C ALA A 446 -10.74 3.80 -39.69
N SER A 447 -10.33 5.03 -39.95
CA SER A 447 -9.54 5.38 -41.13
C SER A 447 -8.48 6.41 -40.79
N ALA A 448 -7.39 6.38 -41.54
CA ALA A 448 -6.30 7.32 -41.37
C ALA A 448 -5.79 7.84 -42.71
N ASN A 449 -5.35 9.09 -42.70
CA ASN A 449 -4.68 9.75 -43.80
C ASN A 449 -3.47 10.52 -43.26
N SER A 450 -2.27 10.05 -43.57
CA SER A 450 -1.02 10.70 -43.20
C SER A 450 -0.34 11.28 -44.45
N PRO A 451 0.02 12.58 -44.46
CA PRO A 451 0.74 13.19 -45.56
C PRO A 451 2.21 12.76 -45.62
N THR A 452 2.69 12.03 -44.61
CA THR A 452 4.04 11.46 -44.58
C THR A 452 4.04 10.15 -45.35
N PRO A 453 4.80 10.02 -46.46
CA PRO A 453 5.06 8.70 -47.02
C PRO A 453 5.85 7.91 -45.97
N ALA A 454 5.40 6.71 -45.64
CA ALA A 454 6.13 5.84 -44.74
C ALA A 454 7.58 5.68 -45.20
N ALA A 455 8.53 5.82 -44.29
CA ALA A 455 9.90 5.45 -44.62
C ALA A 455 9.92 3.93 -44.88
N LYS A 456 10.54 3.56 -46.00
CA LYS A 456 10.59 2.18 -46.48
C LYS A 456 11.59 1.41 -45.60
N ALA A 457 11.08 0.57 -44.71
CA ALA A 457 11.93 -0.32 -43.92
C ALA A 457 12.61 -1.34 -44.85
N ASP A 458 13.95 -1.43 -44.74
CA ASP A 458 14.85 -2.44 -45.32
C ASP A 458 14.25 -3.37 -46.38
N ALA A 459 14.28 -2.93 -47.64
CA ALA A 459 14.11 -3.81 -48.79
C ALA A 459 15.24 -3.54 -49.81
N LYS A 460 15.82 -4.60 -50.38
CA LYS A 460 16.82 -4.52 -51.46
C LYS A 460 16.26 -3.85 -52.73
N ASP A 461 14.93 -3.79 -52.85
CA ASP A 461 14.20 -3.12 -53.92
C ASP A 461 13.08 -2.23 -53.36
N VAL A 462 13.08 -0.96 -53.78
CA VAL A 462 12.15 0.11 -53.34
C VAL A 462 10.68 -0.21 -53.66
N LYS A 463 10.39 -1.21 -54.50
CA LYS A 463 9.02 -1.58 -54.91
C LYS A 463 8.31 -2.53 -53.93
N ASP A 464 9.04 -3.24 -53.06
CA ASP A 464 8.49 -4.25 -52.15
C ASP A 464 8.54 -3.85 -50.66
N ALA A 465 9.02 -2.64 -50.35
CA ALA A 465 9.10 -2.17 -48.97
C ALA A 465 7.71 -1.87 -48.41
N LYS A 466 7.33 -2.61 -47.37
CA LYS A 466 6.11 -2.35 -46.59
C LYS A 466 6.20 -0.99 -45.89
N SER A 467 5.06 -0.33 -45.78
CA SER A 467 4.91 0.88 -44.98
C SER A 467 5.17 0.57 -43.51
N SER A 468 5.97 1.42 -42.85
CA SER A 468 6.16 1.39 -41.40
C SER A 468 4.97 1.99 -40.65
N LEU A 469 4.06 2.70 -41.34
CA LEU A 469 2.90 3.33 -40.72
C LEU A 469 1.79 2.31 -40.48
N ARG A 470 1.33 2.22 -39.24
CA ARG A 470 0.27 1.32 -38.81
C ARG A 470 -0.89 2.08 -38.15
N LEU A 471 -2.11 1.80 -38.56
CA LEU A 471 -3.34 2.15 -37.85
C LEU A 471 -3.64 1.06 -36.83
N ARG A 472 -3.58 1.42 -35.54
CA ARG A 472 -3.82 0.52 -34.41
C ARG A 472 -5.10 0.90 -33.68
N LEU A 473 -5.75 -0.10 -33.08
CA LEU A 473 -6.95 0.06 -32.27
C LEU A 473 -6.70 -0.48 -30.86
N ALA A 474 -7.24 0.19 -29.86
CA ALA A 474 -7.29 -0.29 -28.48
C ALA A 474 -8.71 -0.16 -27.94
N LEU A 475 -9.19 -1.19 -27.25
CA LEU A 475 -10.43 -1.16 -26.47
C LEU A 475 -10.06 -1.05 -24.99
N THR A 476 -10.50 0.02 -24.32
CA THR A 476 -10.19 0.27 -22.91
C THR A 476 -11.44 0.21 -22.04
N GLU A 477 -11.28 -0.23 -20.81
CA GLU A 477 -12.28 -0.13 -19.75
C GLU A 477 -11.92 1.03 -18.83
N GLU A 478 -12.84 1.99 -18.68
CA GLU A 478 -12.57 3.30 -18.09
C GLU A 478 -12.13 3.21 -16.64
N SER A 479 -12.75 2.33 -15.84
CA SER A 479 -12.39 2.11 -14.45
C SER A 479 -12.62 0.66 -14.06
N VAL A 480 -11.61 0.05 -13.45
CA VAL A 480 -11.65 -1.32 -12.95
C VAL A 480 -11.26 -1.31 -11.49
N ARG A 481 -12.17 -1.79 -10.63
CA ARG A 481 -11.91 -1.92 -9.20
C ARG A 481 -11.13 -3.20 -8.92
N TYR A 482 -9.87 -3.06 -8.48
CA TYR A 482 -9.05 -4.17 -8.03
C TYR A 482 -8.01 -3.66 -7.02
N VAL A 483 -7.90 -4.34 -5.87
CA VAL A 483 -6.95 -3.97 -4.82
C VAL A 483 -5.79 -4.95 -4.81
N GLY A 484 -4.70 -4.59 -5.48
CA GLY A 484 -3.47 -5.39 -5.53
C GLY A 484 -2.48 -5.11 -4.40
N GLY A 485 -1.26 -5.64 -4.54
CA GLY A 485 -0.16 -5.39 -3.62
C GLY A 485 0.26 -3.93 -3.53
N ASN A 486 0.02 -3.14 -4.57
CA ASN A 486 0.30 -1.69 -4.61
C ASN A 486 -0.72 -0.84 -3.83
N LYS A 487 -1.82 -1.43 -3.37
CA LYS A 487 -2.92 -0.81 -2.60
C LYS A 487 -3.75 0.26 -3.32
N LEU A 488 -3.55 0.47 -4.62
CA LEU A 488 -4.53 1.21 -5.42
C LEU A 488 -5.83 0.40 -5.46
N ARG A 489 -6.97 1.12 -5.51
CA ARG A 489 -8.30 0.49 -5.49
C ARG A 489 -8.97 0.48 -6.86
N PHE A 490 -8.58 1.44 -7.71
CA PHE A 490 -9.13 1.63 -9.05
C PHE A 490 -8.00 1.85 -10.04
N HIS A 491 -8.14 1.24 -11.20
CA HIS A 491 -7.24 1.35 -12.35
C HIS A 491 -8.04 1.90 -13.54
N HIS A 492 -7.48 2.85 -14.29
CA HIS A 492 -8.24 3.61 -15.29
C HIS A 492 -7.73 3.39 -16.70
N HIS A 493 -8.66 3.37 -17.67
CA HIS A 493 -8.37 3.10 -19.08
C HIS A 493 -7.55 1.81 -19.30
N VAL A 494 -7.92 0.75 -18.59
CA VAL A 494 -7.27 -0.57 -18.69
C VAL A 494 -7.55 -1.14 -20.07
N VAL A 495 -6.50 -1.42 -20.84
CA VAL A 495 -6.63 -1.97 -22.19
C VAL A 495 -7.07 -3.44 -22.11
N ARG A 496 -8.26 -3.73 -22.65
CA ARG A 496 -8.89 -5.06 -22.66
C ARG A 496 -8.64 -5.83 -23.95
N ALA A 497 -8.43 -5.13 -25.06
CA ALA A 497 -8.11 -5.75 -26.34
C ALA A 497 -7.41 -4.77 -27.27
N LEU A 498 -6.71 -5.32 -28.27
CA LEU A 498 -6.24 -4.60 -29.46
C LEU A 498 -6.98 -5.14 -30.69
N PRO A 499 -8.20 -4.62 -31.01
CA PRO A 499 -8.98 -5.11 -32.15
C PRO A 499 -8.21 -5.01 -33.47
N GLY A 500 -8.22 -6.07 -34.27
CA GLY A 500 -7.38 -6.16 -35.47
C GLY A 500 -5.93 -6.58 -35.20
N GLY A 501 -5.56 -6.85 -33.94
CA GLY A 501 -4.25 -7.34 -33.52
C GLY A 501 -3.28 -6.22 -33.14
N ALA A 502 -2.25 -6.58 -32.34
CA ALA A 502 -1.27 -5.62 -31.83
C ALA A 502 -0.42 -4.95 -32.92
N GLU A 503 -0.21 -5.63 -34.06
CA GLU A 503 0.53 -5.11 -35.21
C GLU A 503 -0.20 -3.95 -35.91
N GLY A 504 -1.53 -3.92 -35.83
CA GLY A 504 -2.36 -2.95 -36.55
C GLY A 504 -2.43 -3.20 -38.06
N THR A 505 -3.05 -2.25 -38.76
CA THR A 505 -3.25 -2.30 -40.22
C THR A 505 -2.29 -1.35 -40.92
N GLU A 506 -1.68 -1.79 -42.01
CA GLU A 506 -0.78 -0.97 -42.83
C GLU A 506 -1.47 0.25 -43.45
N LEU A 507 -0.80 1.40 -43.41
CA LEU A 507 -1.17 2.55 -44.24
C LEU A 507 -0.42 2.48 -45.56
N VAL A 508 -1.10 2.05 -46.62
CA VAL A 508 -0.56 2.04 -47.99
C VAL A 508 -0.68 3.44 -48.57
N ASP A 509 0.44 4.00 -49.03
CA ASP A 509 0.53 5.39 -49.51
C ASP A 509 -0.06 6.41 -48.51
N GLY A 510 0.19 6.17 -47.21
CA GLY A 510 -0.29 7.04 -46.13
C GLY A 510 -1.77 6.87 -45.80
N LYS A 511 -2.48 5.89 -46.40
CA LYS A 511 -3.92 5.69 -46.20
C LYS A 511 -4.24 4.28 -45.71
N GLY A 512 -5.18 4.18 -44.79
CA GLY A 512 -5.66 2.90 -44.29
C GLY A 512 -7.10 3.00 -43.79
N LYS A 513 -7.85 1.90 -43.90
CA LYS A 513 -9.19 1.75 -43.31
C LYS A 513 -9.32 0.37 -42.68
N VAL A 514 -9.92 0.32 -41.50
CA VAL A 514 -10.29 -0.90 -40.77
C VAL A 514 -11.78 -0.85 -40.46
N GLU A 515 -12.45 -1.97 -40.68
CA GLU A 515 -13.85 -2.15 -40.34
C GLU A 515 -14.00 -3.53 -39.70
N LEU A 516 -14.40 -3.57 -38.43
CA LEU A 516 -14.51 -4.81 -37.67
C LEU A 516 -15.57 -4.72 -36.58
N LYS A 517 -15.88 -5.87 -35.99
CA LYS A 517 -16.80 -6.00 -34.87
C LYS A 517 -16.09 -6.68 -33.70
N VAL A 518 -16.41 -6.25 -32.49
CA VAL A 518 -15.95 -6.89 -31.25
C VAL A 518 -17.16 -7.46 -30.53
N ASN A 519 -17.17 -8.77 -30.33
CA ASN A 519 -18.16 -9.46 -29.50
C ASN A 519 -17.67 -9.47 -28.03
N LEU A 520 -18.41 -8.81 -27.14
CA LEU A 520 -18.05 -8.64 -25.74
C LEU A 520 -18.21 -9.94 -24.93
N VAL A 521 -19.07 -10.86 -25.35
CA VAL A 521 -19.17 -12.19 -24.73
C VAL A 521 -17.89 -12.98 -25.00
N GLU A 522 -17.48 -13.06 -26.27
CA GLU A 522 -16.26 -13.75 -26.68
C GLU A 522 -15.01 -13.10 -26.07
N LEU A 523 -14.96 -11.76 -26.00
CA LEU A 523 -13.86 -11.05 -25.36
C LEU A 523 -13.77 -11.39 -23.87
N ARG A 524 -14.91 -11.39 -23.15
CA ARG A 524 -14.97 -11.75 -21.73
C ARG A 524 -14.50 -13.19 -21.50
N GLU A 525 -14.90 -14.13 -22.36
CA GLU A 525 -14.43 -15.52 -22.33
C GLU A 525 -12.92 -15.63 -22.59
N LYS A 526 -12.37 -14.91 -23.58
CA LYS A 526 -10.93 -14.86 -23.87
C LYS A 526 -10.13 -14.35 -22.67
N LEU A 527 -10.59 -13.25 -22.06
CA LEU A 527 -9.92 -12.66 -20.89
C LEU A 527 -9.98 -13.58 -19.67
N ASN A 528 -11.14 -14.16 -19.37
CA ASN A 528 -11.29 -15.14 -18.28
C ASN A 528 -10.41 -16.37 -18.51
N THR A 529 -10.35 -16.87 -19.74
CA THR A 529 -9.50 -18.01 -20.10
C THR A 529 -8.04 -17.68 -19.83
N TYR A 530 -7.54 -16.55 -20.33
CA TYR A 530 -6.17 -16.09 -20.08
C TYR A 530 -5.83 -16.04 -18.58
N VAL A 531 -6.69 -15.37 -17.79
CA VAL A 531 -6.50 -15.23 -16.34
C VAL A 531 -6.52 -16.59 -15.64
N SER A 532 -7.45 -17.47 -16.03
CA SER A 532 -7.58 -18.80 -15.42
C SER A 532 -6.41 -19.73 -15.74
N GLU A 533 -5.86 -19.68 -16.95
CA GLU A 533 -4.68 -20.46 -17.34
C GLU A 533 -3.43 -19.95 -16.61
N TYR A 534 -3.24 -18.63 -16.55
CA TYR A 534 -2.10 -18.06 -15.82
C TYR A 534 -2.14 -18.39 -14.32
N ALA A 535 -3.34 -18.40 -13.72
CA ALA A 535 -3.53 -18.75 -12.30
C ALA A 535 -3.06 -20.18 -11.96
N LYS A 536 -3.05 -21.12 -12.94
CA LYS A 536 -2.54 -22.48 -12.75
C LYS A 536 -1.03 -22.51 -12.56
N GLU A 537 -0.30 -21.59 -13.19
CA GLU A 537 1.15 -21.46 -13.06
C GLU A 537 1.54 -20.62 -11.85
N ARG A 538 0.90 -19.46 -11.70
CA ARG A 538 1.15 -18.53 -10.59
C ARG A 538 -0.19 -17.98 -10.06
N PRO A 539 -0.65 -18.46 -8.88
CA PRO A 539 -1.90 -17.99 -8.29
C PRO A 539 -1.92 -16.48 -8.02
N PHE A 540 -3.08 -15.86 -8.21
CA PHE A 540 -3.28 -14.47 -7.82
C PHE A 540 -3.37 -14.32 -6.30
N PRO A 541 -2.83 -13.23 -5.72
CA PRO A 541 -2.82 -13.02 -4.27
C PRO A 541 -4.20 -12.65 -3.70
N ALA A 542 -5.17 -12.30 -4.56
CA ALA A 542 -6.53 -11.94 -4.22
C ALA A 542 -7.51 -12.47 -5.27
N ALA A 543 -8.81 -12.47 -4.94
CA ALA A 543 -9.85 -12.82 -5.89
C ALA A 543 -9.77 -11.93 -7.14
N THR A 544 -9.95 -12.55 -8.30
CA THR A 544 -9.95 -11.85 -9.59
C THR A 544 -11.17 -10.92 -9.67
N PRO A 545 -11.02 -9.69 -10.20
CA PRO A 545 -12.14 -8.79 -10.37
C PRO A 545 -13.09 -9.30 -11.46
N GLU A 546 -14.35 -8.85 -11.42
CA GLU A 546 -15.28 -9.06 -12.52
C GLU A 546 -14.79 -8.35 -13.79
N ILE A 547 -14.95 -9.00 -14.94
CA ILE A 547 -14.70 -8.42 -16.26
C ILE A 547 -16.03 -7.85 -16.79
N ALA A 548 -16.34 -6.63 -16.35
CA ALA A 548 -17.65 -6.03 -16.57
C ALA A 548 -17.86 -5.61 -18.02
N LEU A 549 -16.89 -4.91 -18.63
CA LEU A 549 -16.93 -4.40 -20.00
C LEU A 549 -18.10 -3.43 -20.25
N LYS A 550 -18.42 -2.59 -19.25
CA LYS A 550 -19.57 -1.66 -19.31
C LYS A 550 -19.19 -0.28 -19.83
N ASN A 551 -18.22 0.35 -19.18
CA ASN A 551 -17.73 1.69 -19.55
C ASN A 551 -16.49 1.54 -20.40
N LEU A 552 -16.69 1.48 -21.72
CA LEU A 552 -15.63 1.20 -22.68
C LEU A 552 -15.34 2.41 -23.57
N SER A 553 -14.12 2.49 -24.08
CA SER A 553 -13.74 3.42 -25.16
C SER A 553 -12.90 2.70 -26.21
N VAL A 554 -13.11 3.05 -27.48
CA VAL A 554 -12.24 2.65 -28.59
C VAL A 554 -11.28 3.79 -28.88
N VAL A 555 -9.99 3.48 -28.93
CA VAL A 555 -8.93 4.41 -29.34
C VAL A 555 -8.36 3.93 -30.66
N ALA A 556 -8.28 4.82 -31.64
CA ALA A 556 -7.56 4.59 -32.89
C ALA A 556 -6.35 5.52 -32.96
N PHE A 557 -5.19 4.99 -33.33
CA PHE A 557 -3.98 5.80 -33.46
C PHE A 557 -3.09 5.31 -34.60
N VAL A 558 -2.42 6.25 -35.26
CA VAL A 558 -1.40 5.96 -36.28
C VAL A 558 -0.04 6.04 -35.63
N GLN A 559 0.75 5.00 -35.81
CA GLN A 559 2.10 4.90 -35.27
C GLN A 559 3.09 4.47 -36.36
N ASP A 560 4.28 5.06 -36.35
CA ASP A 560 5.39 4.66 -37.21
C ASP A 560 6.24 3.60 -36.50
N ASP A 561 6.35 2.40 -37.07
CA ASP A 561 7.12 1.30 -36.48
C ASP A 561 8.64 1.52 -36.51
N LEU A 562 9.14 2.51 -37.26
CA LEU A 562 10.58 2.79 -37.33
C LEU A 562 11.10 3.49 -36.08
N ASP A 563 10.39 4.51 -35.61
CA ASP A 563 10.78 5.30 -34.44
C ASP A 563 9.74 5.24 -33.30
N LYS A 564 8.70 4.42 -33.49
CA LYS A 564 7.57 4.20 -32.59
C LYS A 564 6.71 5.44 -32.37
N ALA A 565 6.91 6.53 -33.10
CA ALA A 565 6.15 7.76 -32.87
C ALA A 565 4.67 7.60 -33.21
N ILE A 566 3.79 8.05 -32.31
CA ILE A 566 2.35 8.16 -32.56
C ILE A 566 2.08 9.51 -33.21
N LEU A 567 1.57 9.46 -34.44
CA LEU A 567 1.44 10.62 -35.33
C LEU A 567 0.04 11.25 -35.31
N GLY A 568 -0.94 10.58 -34.72
CA GLY A 568 -2.31 11.06 -34.58
C GLY A 568 -3.17 10.02 -33.90
N ALA A 569 -4.20 10.46 -33.17
CA ALA A 569 -5.08 9.56 -32.43
C ALA A 569 -6.47 10.17 -32.22
N VAL A 570 -7.48 9.31 -32.05
CA VAL A 570 -8.84 9.69 -31.67
C VAL A 570 -9.39 8.63 -30.71
N SER A 571 -10.19 9.05 -29.73
CA SER A 571 -10.91 8.18 -28.80
C SER A 571 -12.41 8.42 -28.91
N VAL A 572 -13.21 7.34 -28.91
CA VAL A 572 -14.67 7.37 -28.92
C VAL A 572 -15.21 6.48 -27.80
N PRO A 573 -16.06 7.00 -26.89
CA PRO A 573 -16.71 6.19 -25.87
C PRO A 573 -17.76 5.27 -26.49
N VAL A 574 -17.83 4.03 -25.99
CA VAL A 574 -18.77 2.98 -26.40
C VAL A 574 -19.36 2.29 -25.16
N ALA A 575 -19.82 3.10 -24.21
CA ALA A 575 -20.41 2.63 -22.98
C ALA A 575 -21.72 1.85 -23.22
N GLU A 576 -22.03 0.94 -22.30
CA GLU A 576 -23.36 0.35 -22.19
C GLU A 576 -24.40 1.47 -22.02
N ALA A 577 -25.49 1.42 -22.79
CA ALA A 577 -26.56 2.39 -22.61
C ALA A 577 -27.15 2.24 -21.20
N THR A 578 -27.20 3.33 -20.44
CA THR A 578 -27.91 3.34 -19.15
C THR A 578 -29.39 3.00 -19.41
N PRO A 579 -29.97 2.02 -18.70
CA PRO A 579 -31.37 1.62 -18.86
C PRO A 579 -32.38 2.78 -18.71
#